data_AF-A0A2G5QW26-F1
#
_entry.id   AF-A0A2G5QW26-F1
#
_cell.length_a   1.000
_cell.length_b   1.000
_cell.length_c   1.000
_cell.angle_alpha   90.00
_cell.angle_beta   90.00
_cell.angle_gamma   90.00
#
_symmetry.space_group_name_H-M   'P 1'
#
loop_
_entity.id
_entity.type
_entity.pdbx_description
1 polymer ?
#
loop_
_entity_poly.entity_id
_entity_poly.type
_entity_poly.pdbx_seq_one_letter_code
_entity_poly.pdbx_strand_id
1 'polypeptide(L)' 'MFKTTRAEALTTARRLLRGYASAPDPRRQIQNLYSAMVHGEGWSAPQEAEILAFGAWLQGHPSLGGLKPRCEALLAKLG' A
#
# COMPACT_ATOMS: atom_id res chain seq x y z
N MET A 1 -16.67 -15.54 -3.28
CA MET A 1 -15.99 -14.29 -2.91
C MET A 1 -14.52 -14.50 -3.21
N PHE A 2 -13.99 -13.93 -4.30
CA PHE A 2 -12.59 -14.13 -4.68
C PHE A 2 -11.71 -13.40 -3.66
N LYS A 3 -10.99 -14.15 -2.84
CA LYS A 3 -10.03 -13.62 -1.88
C LYS A 3 -8.82 -13.13 -2.65
N THR A 4 -8.45 -11.87 -2.50
CA THR A 4 -7.26 -11.31 -3.14
C THR A 4 -6.03 -11.95 -2.50
N THR A 5 -5.24 -12.66 -3.30
CA THR A 5 -3.99 -13.26 -2.83
C THR A 5 -2.93 -12.18 -2.57
N ARG A 6 -1.92 -12.48 -1.74
CA ARG A 6 -0.74 -11.61 -1.54
C ARG A 6 -0.13 -11.12 -2.87
N ALA A 7 -0.01 -11.99 -3.87
CA ALA A 7 0.56 -11.64 -5.17
C ALA A 7 -0.32 -10.64 -5.96
N GLU A 8 -1.64 -10.83 -5.93
CA GLU A 8 -2.60 -9.91 -6.55
C GLU A 8 -2.65 -8.56 -5.82
N ALA A 9 -2.56 -8.57 -4.48
CA ALA A 9 -2.47 -7.37 -3.65
C ALA A 9 -1.21 -6.55 -4.00
N LEU A 10 -0.04 -7.20 -4.09
CA LEU A 10 1.21 -6.55 -4.49
C LEU A 10 1.14 -6.00 -5.92
N THR A 11 0.55 -6.74 -6.85
CA THR A 11 0.39 -6.30 -8.24
C THR A 11 -0.51 -5.07 -8.33
N THR A 12 -1.63 -5.08 -7.62
CA THR A 12 -2.56 -3.95 -7.52
C THR A 12 -1.90 -2.74 -6.90
N ALA A 13 -1.17 -2.93 -5.79
CA ALA A 13 -0.47 -1.86 -5.09
C ALA A 13 0.61 -1.21 -5.96
N ARG A 14 1.42 -1.99 -6.68
CA ARG A 14 2.42 -1.49 -7.64
C ARG A 14 1.77 -0.71 -8.78
N ARG A 15 0.62 -1.16 -9.30
CA ARG A 15 -0.13 -0.45 -10.35
C ARG A 15 -0.63 0.92 -9.84
N LEU A 16 -1.19 0.95 -8.63
CA LEU A 16 -1.67 2.21 -8.02
C LEU A 16 -0.51 3.19 -7.77
N LEU A 17 0.62 2.69 -7.31
CA LEU A 17 1.81 3.51 -7.09
C LEU A 17 2.38 4.11 -8.39
N ARG A 18 2.37 3.34 -9.49
CA ARG A 18 2.78 3.86 -10.81
C ARG A 18 1.90 5.01 -11.28
N GLY A 19 0.60 4.94 -11.01
CA GLY A 19 -0.36 6.01 -11.33
C GLY A 19 -0.34 7.21 -10.37
N TYR A 20 0.40 7.14 -9.25
CA TYR A 20 0.39 8.17 -8.20
C TYR A 20 0.73 9.57 -8.71
N ALA A 21 1.74 9.69 -9.60
CA ALA A 21 2.19 10.98 -10.10
C ALA A 21 1.18 11.68 -11.03
N SER A 22 0.26 10.92 -11.61
CA SER A 22 -0.78 11.42 -12.53
C SER A 22 -2.17 11.37 -11.90
N ALA A 23 -2.26 11.02 -10.61
CA ALA A 23 -3.53 10.91 -9.92
C ALA A 23 -4.07 12.31 -9.56
N PRO A 24 -5.37 12.58 -9.81
CA PRO A 24 -6.00 13.82 -9.39
C PRO A 24 -6.04 13.95 -7.86
N ASP A 25 -6.05 12.83 -7.13
CA ASP A 25 -5.91 12.77 -5.67
C ASP A 25 -4.86 11.71 -5.27
N PRO A 26 -3.60 12.13 -5.07
CA PRO A 26 -2.52 11.23 -4.67
C PRO A 26 -2.75 10.58 -3.29
N ARG A 27 -3.44 11.24 -2.36
CA ARG A 27 -3.72 10.66 -1.04
C ARG A 27 -4.71 9.51 -1.17
N ARG A 28 -5.81 9.73 -1.88
CA ARG A 28 -6.81 8.69 -2.14
C ARG A 28 -6.20 7.51 -2.89
N GLN A 29 -5.28 7.77 -3.83
CA GLN A 29 -4.53 6.71 -4.52
C GLN A 29 -3.76 5.83 -3.53
N ILE A 30 -3.06 6.42 -2.56
CA ILE A 30 -2.32 5.66 -1.54
C ILE A 30 -3.24 4.97 -0.54
N GLN A 31 -4.38 5.55 -0.20
CA GLN A 31 -5.40 4.86 0.61
C GLN A 31 -5.92 3.61 -0.09
N ASN A 32 -6.20 3.68 -1.39
CA ASN A 32 -6.60 2.51 -2.17
C ASN A 32 -5.50 1.45 -2.22
N LEU A 33 -4.23 1.88 -2.30
CA LEU A 33 -3.07 0.99 -2.23
C LEU A 33 -3.02 0.27 -0.88
N TYR A 34 -3.19 1.00 0.22
CA TYR A 34 -3.28 0.44 1.57
C TYR A 34 -4.41 -0.58 1.69
N SER A 35 -5.63 -0.22 1.25
CA SER A 35 -6.78 -1.15 1.28
C SER A 35 -6.52 -2.43 0.50
N ALA A 36 -5.88 -2.35 -0.67
CA ALA A 36 -5.52 -3.53 -1.45
C ALA A 36 -4.56 -4.47 -0.70
N MET A 37 -3.63 -3.92 0.09
CA MET A 37 -2.72 -4.73 0.90
C MET A 37 -3.42 -5.36 2.11
N VAL A 38 -4.26 -4.60 2.83
CA VAL A 38 -5.00 -5.09 4.00
C VAL A 38 -5.98 -6.22 3.64
N HIS A 39 -6.60 -6.15 2.46
CA HIS A 39 -7.50 -7.19 1.97
C HIS A 39 -6.77 -8.36 1.29
N GLY A 40 -5.44 -8.28 1.12
CA GLY A 40 -4.63 -9.39 0.66
C GLY A 40 -4.54 -10.49 1.71
N GLU A 41 -4.61 -11.75 1.29
CA GLU A 41 -4.41 -12.92 2.15
C GLU A 41 -3.05 -13.58 1.91
N GLY A 42 -2.53 -14.29 2.93
CA GLY A 42 -1.26 -15.01 2.85
C GLY A 42 -0.03 -14.16 3.19
N TRP A 43 -0.23 -13.09 3.95
CA TRP A 43 0.85 -12.35 4.61
C TRP A 43 1.43 -13.17 5.76
N SER A 44 2.74 -13.06 5.98
CA SER A 44 3.33 -13.51 7.24
C SER A 44 3.09 -12.46 8.35
N ALA A 45 3.12 -12.87 9.61
CA ALA A 45 3.00 -11.96 10.75
C ALA A 45 3.89 -10.69 10.66
N PRO A 46 5.18 -10.76 10.29
CA PRO A 46 5.98 -9.54 10.12
C PRO A 46 5.53 -8.66 8.95
N GLN A 47 4.97 -9.24 7.88
CA GLN A 47 4.43 -8.48 6.76
C GLN A 47 3.13 -7.77 7.12
N GLU A 48 2.23 -8.45 7.85
CA GLU A 48 1.02 -7.83 8.39
C GLU A 48 1.36 -6.65 9.31
N ALA A 49 2.36 -6.81 10.17
CA ALA A 49 2.82 -5.73 11.05
C ALA A 49 3.31 -4.51 10.27
N GLU A 50 4.07 -4.70 9.18
CA GLU A 50 4.52 -3.60 8.31
C GLU A 50 3.34 -2.90 7.59
N ILE A 51 2.35 -3.67 7.13
CA ILE A 51 1.13 -3.12 6.51
C ILE A 51 0.36 -2.27 7.53
N LEU A 52 0.12 -2.78 8.74
CA LEU A 52 -0.59 -2.06 9.79
C LEU A 52 0.18 -0.81 10.26
N ALA A 53 1.50 -0.90 10.40
CA ALA A 53 2.35 0.24 10.75
C ALA A 53 2.30 1.34 9.67
N PHE A 54 2.25 0.94 8.39
CA PHE A 54 2.03 1.88 7.30
C PHE A 54 0.65 2.54 7.35
N GLY A 55 -0.41 1.78 7.67
CA GLY A 55 -1.76 2.32 7.91
C GLY A 55 -1.79 3.36 9.03
N ALA A 56 -1.16 3.07 10.16
CA ALA A 56 -1.03 4.01 11.28
C ALA A 56 -0.28 5.29 10.88
N TRP A 57 0.80 5.15 10.11
CA TRP A 57 1.54 6.29 9.58
C TRP A 57 0.70 7.17 8.64
N LEU A 58 -0.17 6.58 7.80
CA LEU A 58 -1.08 7.34 6.93
C LEU A 58 -2.09 8.18 7.73
N GLN A 59 -2.56 7.70 8.89
CA GLN A 59 -3.44 8.47 9.77
C GLN A 59 -2.76 9.73 10.34
N GLY A 60 -1.42 9.73 10.41
CA GLY A 60 -0.62 10.92 10.77
C GLY A 60 -0.58 12.01 9.70
N HIS A 61 -1.38 11.89 8.62
CA HIS A 61 -1.47 12.84 7.51
C HIS A 61 -0.11 13.30 6.96
N PRO A 62 0.78 12.38 6.56
CA PRO A 62 2.11 12.71 6.07
C PRO A 62 2.05 13.63 4.83
N SER A 63 3.16 14.31 4.57
CA SER A 63 3.30 15.17 3.40
C SER A 63 3.28 14.36 2.10
N LEU A 64 2.78 14.97 1.01
CA LEU A 64 2.71 14.31 -0.30
C LEU A 64 4.09 13.87 -0.83
N GLY A 65 5.15 14.60 -0.47
CA GLY A 65 6.52 14.23 -0.82
C GLY A 65 7.01 12.95 -0.12
N GLY A 66 6.48 12.64 1.07
CA GLY A 66 6.83 11.44 1.82
C GLY A 66 6.02 10.20 1.45
N LEU A 67 4.85 10.36 0.80
CA LEU A 67 3.95 9.25 0.45
C LEU A 67 4.60 8.24 -0.50
N LYS A 68 5.07 8.70 -1.66
CA LYS A 68 5.62 7.82 -2.68
C LYS A 68 6.86 7.02 -2.20
N PRO A 69 7.90 7.66 -1.62
CA PRO A 69 9.07 6.92 -1.12
C PRO A 69 8.70 5.90 -0.04
N ARG A 70 7.73 6.22 0.83
CA ARG A 70 7.29 5.30 1.88
C ARG A 70 6.55 4.09 1.30
N CYS A 71 5.73 4.28 0.28
CA CYS A 71 5.07 3.18 -0.43
C CYS A 71 6.09 2.29 -1.17
N GLU A 72 7.08 2.88 -1.84
CA GLU A 72 8.16 2.13 -2.50
C GLU A 72 8.92 1.26 -1.50
N ALA A 73 9.30 1.84 -0.35
CA ALA A 73 9.98 1.12 0.72
C ALA A 73 9.14 -0.02 1.30
N LEU A 74 7.84 0.20 1.49
CA LEU A 74 6.92 -0.85 1.96
C LEU A 74 6.82 -2.00 0.95
N LEU A 75 6.60 -1.71 -0.32
CA LEU A 75 6.47 -2.74 -1.35
C LEU A 75 7.75 -3.56 -1.51
N ALA A 76 8.92 -2.94 -1.37
CA ALA A 76 10.20 -3.65 -1.37
C ALA A 76 10.36 -4.62 -0.18
N LYS A 77 9.79 -4.31 0.99
CA LYS A 77 9.79 -5.21 2.15
C LYS A 77 8.79 -6.37 2.01
N LEU A 78 7.67 -6.14 1.33
CA LEU A 78 6.55 -7.07 1.24
C LEU A 78 6.69 -8.09 0.10
N GLY A 79 7.60 -7.90 -0.86
CA GLY A 79 7.83 -8.85 -1.95
C GLY A 79 8.87 -8.41 -2.97
#